data_AF-A0A2V5VWD6-F1
#
_entry.id   AF-A0A2V5VWD6-F1
#
_cell.length_a   1.000
_cell.length_b   1.000
_cell.length_c   1.000
_cell.angle_alpha   90.00
_cell.angle_beta   90.00
_cell.angle_gamma   90.00
#
_symmetry.space_group_name_H-M   'P 1'
#
loop_
_entity.id
_entity.type
_entity.pdbx_description
1 polymer ?
#
loop_
_entity_poly.entity_id
_entity_poly.type
_entity_poly.pdbx_seq_one_letter_code
_entity_poly.pdbx_strand_id
1 'polypeptide(L)'
;MQLLRRLRTNGRSCAGFKPICCGDRRDAELLLSAGANGLTIDEINPLWLRTPAAPLTAAQIEAVNINIERLLDAFRKLAAQVDNVFVEGVGGWMVPVRSDYFVKDLAVEIGLPVLVVAQNRLGCLNHTLLTLRSVQAAGLRCAGVVLNSPSRDPDIAQTTNADILAGVLDVPLLPELAEMQKNCPQHGGKFWVLAGKRICKLNLHESRTRSGSPQANQVGTCVAKPFWQQPY
;
A
#
# COMPACT_ATOMS: atom_id res chain seq x y z
N MET A 1 8.63 0.36 -1.54
CA MET A 1 10.11 0.52 -1.40
C MET A 1 10.77 -0.70 -0.84
N GLN A 2 11.21 -0.83 0.40
CA GLN A 2 11.80 -2.05 0.96
C GLN A 2 11.09 -3.37 0.61
N LEU A 3 9.75 -3.46 0.54
CA LEU A 3 9.15 -4.70 0.02
C LEU A 3 9.50 -4.90 -1.46
N LEU A 4 9.32 -3.87 -2.28
CA LEU A 4 9.78 -3.87 -3.67
C LEU A 4 11.29 -4.20 -3.77
N ARG A 5 12.14 -3.58 -2.94
CA ARG A 5 13.58 -3.87 -2.87
C ARG A 5 13.85 -5.31 -2.49
N ARG A 6 13.19 -5.84 -1.46
CA ARG A 6 13.37 -7.21 -1.00
C ARG A 6 12.93 -8.22 -2.05
N LEU A 7 11.81 -7.96 -2.73
CA LEU A 7 11.35 -8.77 -3.86
C LEU A 7 12.34 -8.70 -5.02
N ARG A 8 12.84 -7.51 -5.37
CA ARG A 8 13.89 -7.33 -6.38
C ARG A 8 15.19 -8.05 -6.02
N THR A 9 15.67 -7.95 -4.78
CA THR A 9 16.87 -8.65 -4.29
C THR A 9 16.67 -10.17 -4.35
N ASN A 10 15.43 -10.65 -4.21
CA ASN A 10 15.05 -12.05 -4.41
C ASN A 10 14.75 -12.40 -5.88
N GLY A 11 15.13 -11.55 -6.84
CA GLY A 11 14.99 -11.81 -8.28
C GLY A 11 13.55 -11.73 -8.82
N ARG A 12 12.60 -11.15 -8.08
CA ARG A 12 11.21 -10.99 -8.52
C ARG A 12 11.02 -9.69 -9.31
N SER A 13 10.25 -9.75 -10.39
CA SER A 13 9.79 -8.54 -11.08
C SER A 13 8.64 -7.91 -10.30
N CYS A 14 8.80 -6.65 -9.90
CA CYS A 14 7.77 -5.94 -9.15
C CYS A 14 7.81 -4.43 -9.35
N ALA A 15 6.66 -3.77 -9.30
CA ALA A 15 6.53 -2.32 -9.39
C ALA A 15 5.63 -1.74 -8.30
N GLY A 16 5.92 -0.50 -7.91
CA GLY A 16 4.99 0.32 -7.13
C GLY A 16 4.09 1.11 -8.08
N PHE A 17 2.83 1.27 -7.70
CA PHE A 17 1.85 2.06 -8.43
C PHE A 17 1.17 3.01 -7.45
N LYS A 18 1.20 4.30 -7.72
CA LYS A 18 0.51 5.31 -6.91
C LYS A 18 -0.41 6.06 -7.87
N PRO A 19 -1.66 5.61 -8.08
CA PRO A 19 -2.51 6.11 -9.16
C PRO A 19 -2.71 7.63 -9.09
N ILE A 20 -2.74 8.19 -7.88
CA ILE A 20 -3.02 9.60 -7.63
C ILE A 20 -2.01 10.15 -6.62
N CYS A 21 -1.37 11.27 -6.96
CA CYS A 21 -0.60 12.11 -6.04
C CYS A 21 -1.27 13.48 -5.92
N CYS A 22 -1.34 14.02 -4.71
CA CYS A 22 -1.84 15.36 -4.43
C CYS A 22 -0.81 16.08 -3.55
N GLY A 23 -0.32 17.25 -3.97
CA GLY A 23 0.82 17.91 -3.34
C GLY A 23 2.15 17.39 -3.87
N ASP A 24 3.00 16.87 -2.99
CA ASP A 24 4.29 16.27 -3.36
C ASP A 24 4.10 14.96 -4.17
N ARG A 25 5.03 14.68 -5.10
CA ARG A 25 5.11 13.46 -5.90
C ARG A 25 6.16 12.47 -5.40
N ARG A 26 6.93 12.82 -4.36
CA ARG A 26 8.07 12.06 -3.84
C ARG A 26 7.76 10.60 -3.49
N ASP A 27 6.57 10.28 -2.98
CA ASP A 27 6.18 8.89 -2.72
C ASP A 27 6.22 8.04 -4.00
N ALA A 28 5.75 8.60 -5.14
CA ALA A 28 5.83 7.92 -6.42
C ALA A 28 7.28 7.81 -6.91
N GLU A 29 8.09 8.86 -6.77
CA GLU A 29 9.52 8.80 -7.14
C GLU A 29 10.27 7.74 -6.34
N LEU A 30 9.97 7.64 -5.04
CA LEU A 30 10.45 6.56 -4.21
C LEU A 30 9.98 5.22 -4.79
N LEU A 31 8.68 5.05 -5.10
CA LEU A 31 8.07 3.84 -5.74
C LEU A 31 8.75 3.42 -7.02
N LEU A 32 9.11 4.37 -7.87
CA LEU A 32 9.86 4.13 -9.08
C LEU A 32 11.26 3.61 -8.76
N SER A 33 12.00 4.32 -7.90
CA SER A 33 13.40 4.03 -7.60
C SER A 33 13.65 2.64 -7.03
N ALA A 34 12.63 1.99 -6.46
CA ALA A 34 12.79 0.62 -5.96
C ALA A 34 11.88 -0.43 -6.57
N GLY A 35 11.03 -0.07 -7.53
CA GLY A 35 10.34 -1.00 -8.42
C GLY A 35 11.23 -1.43 -9.59
N ALA A 36 10.66 -2.06 -10.61
CA ALA A 36 11.38 -2.54 -11.79
C ALA A 36 12.08 -1.41 -12.55
N ASN A 37 13.17 -1.75 -13.24
CA ASN A 37 13.87 -0.79 -14.11
C ASN A 37 13.08 -0.57 -15.40
N GLY A 38 13.30 0.55 -16.08
CA GLY A 38 12.72 0.85 -17.39
C GLY A 38 11.32 1.45 -17.36
N LEU A 39 10.71 1.58 -16.17
CA LEU A 39 9.47 2.32 -15.98
C LEU A 39 9.73 3.82 -15.85
N THR A 40 8.75 4.63 -16.23
CA THR A 40 8.72 6.08 -16.04
C THR A 40 7.83 6.47 -14.86
N ILE A 41 8.00 7.69 -14.37
CA ILE A 41 7.18 8.23 -13.27
C ILE A 41 5.70 8.33 -13.64
N ASP A 42 5.38 8.62 -14.90
CA ASP A 42 4.00 8.79 -15.36
C ASP A 42 3.29 7.44 -15.57
N GLU A 43 4.03 6.36 -15.81
CA GLU A 43 3.46 5.00 -15.83
C GLU A 43 3.04 4.53 -14.44
N ILE A 44 3.79 4.90 -13.40
CA ILE A 44 3.47 4.49 -12.02
C ILE A 44 2.54 5.48 -11.30
N ASN A 45 2.51 6.73 -11.73
CA ASN A 45 1.67 7.79 -11.17
C ASN A 45 1.02 8.61 -12.31
N PRO A 46 -0.05 8.08 -12.93
CA PRO A 46 -0.69 8.69 -14.09
C PRO A 46 -1.45 10.00 -13.80
N LEU A 47 -1.75 10.29 -12.53
CA LEU A 47 -2.37 11.54 -12.11
C LEU A 47 -1.58 12.18 -10.95
N TRP A 48 -1.08 13.38 -11.20
CA TRP A 48 -0.47 14.23 -10.19
C TRP A 48 -1.14 15.59 -10.18
N LEU A 49 -1.67 15.96 -9.02
CA LEU A 49 -2.28 17.25 -8.69
C LEU A 49 -1.33 17.99 -7.75
N ARG A 50 -1.05 19.27 -8.02
CA ARG A 50 -0.11 20.08 -7.22
C ARG A 50 -0.70 20.52 -5.88
N THR A 51 -2.02 20.62 -5.76
CA THR A 51 -2.69 21.05 -4.54
C THR A 51 -2.61 19.95 -3.47
N PRO A 52 -2.07 20.25 -2.26
CA PRO A 52 -1.93 19.28 -1.18
C PRO A 52 -3.26 19.08 -0.42
N ALA A 53 -4.28 18.57 -1.10
CA ALA A 53 -5.60 18.30 -0.54
C ALA A 53 -6.07 16.88 -0.92
N ALA A 54 -7.26 16.48 -0.44
CA ALA A 54 -7.93 15.29 -0.95
C ALA A 54 -8.13 15.40 -2.48
N PRO A 55 -8.12 14.29 -3.24
CA PRO A 55 -8.12 14.37 -4.70
C PRO A 55 -9.32 15.12 -5.27
N LEU A 56 -10.53 14.94 -4.72
CA LEU A 56 -11.69 15.71 -5.13
C LEU A 56 -11.46 17.23 -4.98
N THR A 57 -10.96 17.67 -3.82
CA THR A 57 -10.68 19.08 -3.55
C THR A 57 -9.56 19.62 -4.44
N ALA A 58 -8.47 18.86 -4.61
CA ALA A 58 -7.36 19.25 -5.47
C ALA A 58 -7.80 19.38 -6.94
N ALA A 59 -8.61 18.44 -7.42
CA ALA A 59 -9.16 18.44 -8.77
C ALA A 59 -10.09 19.65 -9.01
N GLN A 60 -10.91 20.01 -8.02
CA GLN A 60 -11.76 21.21 -8.10
C GLN A 60 -10.94 22.50 -8.18
N ILE A 61 -9.90 22.62 -7.36
CA ILE A 61 -9.01 23.80 -7.34
C ILE A 61 -8.23 23.94 -8.65
N GLU A 62 -7.75 22.82 -9.19
CA GLU A 62 -6.96 22.79 -10.42
C GLU A 62 -7.82 22.69 -11.69
N ALA A 63 -9.15 22.67 -11.55
CA ALA A 63 -10.11 22.48 -12.64
C ALA A 63 -9.83 21.24 -13.52
N VAL A 64 -9.40 20.14 -12.87
CA VAL A 64 -9.08 18.86 -13.52
C VAL A 64 -10.23 17.88 -13.34
N ASN A 65 -10.67 17.22 -14.42
CA ASN A 65 -11.58 16.08 -14.30
C ASN A 65 -10.78 14.78 -14.14
N ILE A 66 -11.01 14.05 -13.04
CA ILE A 66 -10.32 12.78 -12.78
C ILE A 66 -10.95 11.65 -13.62
N ASN A 67 -10.19 11.19 -14.62
CA ASN A 67 -10.56 10.05 -15.45
C ASN A 67 -10.15 8.73 -14.78
N ILE A 68 -11.12 8.00 -14.21
CA ILE A 68 -10.91 6.73 -13.50
C ILE A 68 -10.40 5.63 -14.45
N GLU A 69 -10.98 5.50 -15.65
CA GLU A 69 -10.54 4.49 -16.63
C GLU A 69 -9.07 4.66 -17.01
N ARG A 70 -8.59 5.91 -17.13
CA ARG A 70 -7.16 6.16 -17.36
C ARG A 70 -6.28 5.61 -16.23
N LEU A 71 -6.73 5.69 -14.98
CA LEU A 71 -5.99 5.14 -13.83
C LEU A 71 -5.97 3.61 -13.88
N LEU A 72 -7.11 2.99 -14.19
CA LEU A 72 -7.25 1.54 -14.31
C LEU A 72 -6.44 0.98 -15.49
N ASP A 73 -6.44 1.67 -16.64
CA ASP A 73 -5.63 1.29 -17.80
C ASP A 73 -4.14 1.38 -17.52
N ALA A 74 -3.70 2.43 -16.80
CA ALA A 74 -2.31 2.54 -16.36
C ALA A 74 -1.94 1.37 -15.44
N PHE A 75 -2.82 1.01 -14.50
CA PHE A 75 -2.63 -0.17 -13.65
C PHE A 75 -2.52 -1.46 -14.47
N ARG A 76 -3.46 -1.72 -15.39
CA ARG A 76 -3.46 -2.93 -16.25
C ARG A 76 -2.19 -3.03 -17.09
N LYS A 77 -1.75 -1.92 -17.69
CA LYS A 77 -0.50 -1.85 -18.48
C LYS A 77 0.72 -2.14 -17.61
N LEU A 78 0.79 -1.56 -16.41
CA LEU A 78 1.89 -1.81 -15.48
C LEU A 78 1.89 -3.28 -15.01
N ALA A 79 0.72 -3.81 -14.66
CA ALA A 79 0.57 -5.20 -14.22
C ALA A 79 0.95 -6.22 -15.30
N ALA A 80 0.81 -5.87 -16.58
CA ALA A 80 1.27 -6.71 -17.69
C ALA A 80 2.80 -6.76 -17.83
N GLN A 81 3.53 -5.79 -17.26
CA GLN A 81 4.99 -5.68 -17.39
C GLN A 81 5.76 -6.37 -16.24
N VAL A 82 5.11 -6.62 -15.10
CA VAL A 82 5.77 -7.14 -13.89
C VAL A 82 4.95 -8.23 -13.22
N ASP A 83 5.61 -9.14 -12.50
CA ASP A 83 4.91 -10.24 -11.80
C ASP A 83 4.07 -9.72 -10.62
N ASN A 84 4.52 -8.64 -9.98
CA ASN A 84 3.88 -8.11 -8.78
C ASN A 84 3.71 -6.59 -8.82
N VAL A 85 2.50 -6.10 -8.52
CA VAL A 85 2.22 -4.66 -8.38
C VAL A 85 1.74 -4.34 -6.97
N PHE A 86 2.32 -3.30 -6.39
CA PHE A 86 1.90 -2.76 -5.10
C PHE A 86 1.27 -1.40 -5.29
N VAL A 87 -0.01 -1.29 -4.96
CA VAL A 87 -0.79 -0.07 -5.17
C VAL A 87 -0.84 0.71 -3.87
N GLU A 88 -0.27 1.92 -3.88
CA GLU A 88 -0.39 2.86 -2.77
C GLU A 88 -1.56 3.81 -3.01
N GLY A 89 -2.54 3.81 -2.10
CA GLY A 89 -3.64 4.76 -2.14
C GLY A 89 -3.23 6.21 -1.86
N VAL A 90 -4.21 7.11 -1.96
CA VAL A 90 -4.06 8.53 -1.63
C VAL A 90 -4.92 8.86 -0.41
N GLY A 91 -4.31 9.36 0.66
CA GLY A 91 -5.01 9.54 1.93
C GLY A 91 -5.57 8.23 2.46
N GLY A 92 -6.80 8.25 2.99
CA GLY A 92 -7.43 7.06 3.56
C GLY A 92 -8.55 6.40 2.78
N TRP A 93 -9.02 5.27 3.29
CA TRP A 93 -9.93 4.34 2.59
C TRP A 93 -11.20 5.01 2.01
N MET A 94 -11.79 5.93 2.77
CA MET A 94 -13.00 6.68 2.39
C MET A 94 -12.69 8.09 1.88
N VAL A 95 -11.48 8.37 1.42
CA VAL A 95 -11.16 9.66 0.81
C VAL A 95 -11.86 9.77 -0.55
N PRO A 96 -12.59 10.88 -0.81
CA PRO A 96 -13.25 11.08 -2.09
C PRO A 96 -12.23 11.40 -3.19
N VAL A 97 -12.33 10.66 -4.28
CA VAL A 97 -11.61 10.94 -5.52
C VAL A 97 -12.47 11.80 -6.44
N ARG A 98 -13.76 11.48 -6.55
CA ARG A 98 -14.81 12.32 -7.15
C ARG A 98 -15.98 12.45 -6.16
N SER A 99 -17.02 13.18 -6.53
CA SER A 99 -18.23 13.33 -5.71
C SER A 99 -18.96 12.01 -5.43
N ASP A 100 -18.84 11.04 -6.34
CA ASP A 100 -19.52 9.76 -6.33
C ASP A 100 -18.56 8.56 -6.22
N TYR A 101 -17.27 8.83 -5.99
CA TYR A 101 -16.21 7.84 -6.16
C TYR A 101 -15.09 8.05 -5.14
N PHE A 102 -14.72 6.99 -4.43
CA PHE A 102 -13.78 7.01 -3.32
C PHE A 102 -12.57 6.10 -3.59
N VAL A 103 -11.53 6.22 -2.77
CA VAL A 103 -10.35 5.34 -2.83
C VAL A 103 -10.74 3.86 -2.72
N LYS A 104 -11.75 3.53 -1.90
CA LYS A 104 -12.29 2.18 -1.79
C LYS A 104 -12.83 1.63 -3.12
N ASP A 105 -13.45 2.46 -3.95
CA ASP A 105 -14.06 2.03 -5.21
C ASP A 105 -12.96 1.71 -6.23
N LEU A 106 -11.90 2.54 -6.26
CA LEU A 106 -10.70 2.25 -7.04
C LEU A 106 -10.05 0.93 -6.62
N ALA A 107 -9.96 0.68 -5.31
CA ALA A 107 -9.40 -0.56 -4.79
C ALA A 107 -10.25 -1.78 -5.16
N VAL A 108 -11.58 -1.66 -5.17
CA VAL A 108 -12.51 -2.72 -5.60
C VAL A 108 -12.30 -3.04 -7.08
N GLU A 109 -12.22 -2.03 -7.94
CA GLU A 109 -12.02 -2.22 -9.38
C GLU A 109 -10.63 -2.78 -9.72
N ILE A 110 -9.61 -2.44 -8.92
CA ILE A 110 -8.27 -3.03 -9.01
C ILE A 110 -8.27 -4.49 -8.53
N GLY A 111 -9.10 -4.84 -7.53
CA GLY A 111 -9.33 -6.22 -7.12
C GLY A 111 -8.17 -6.90 -6.37
N LEU A 112 -7.21 -6.15 -5.84
CA LEU A 112 -6.09 -6.70 -5.08
C LEU A 112 -6.44 -6.84 -3.59
N PRO A 113 -5.86 -7.84 -2.87
CA PRO A 113 -5.91 -7.87 -1.41
C PRO A 113 -5.44 -6.54 -0.79
N VAL A 114 -6.06 -6.14 0.32
CA VAL A 114 -5.77 -4.87 0.99
C VAL A 114 -4.87 -5.10 2.20
N LEU A 115 -3.83 -4.30 2.34
CA LEU A 115 -3.09 -4.13 3.59
C LEU A 115 -3.53 -2.84 4.26
N VAL A 116 -3.98 -2.93 5.52
CA VAL A 116 -4.30 -1.77 6.34
C VAL A 116 -3.05 -1.33 7.09
N VAL A 117 -2.57 -0.11 6.85
CA VAL A 117 -1.39 0.43 7.53
C VAL A 117 -1.84 1.50 8.49
N ALA A 118 -1.88 1.20 9.79
CA ALA A 118 -2.32 2.14 10.81
C ALA A 118 -1.13 2.79 11.53
N GLN A 119 -1.24 4.09 11.82
CA GLN A 119 -0.24 4.75 12.66
C GLN A 119 -0.43 4.30 14.11
N ASN A 120 0.63 3.76 14.70
CA ASN A 120 0.62 3.31 16.08
C ASN A 120 0.63 4.54 17.01
N ARG A 121 -0.54 4.88 17.56
CA ARG A 121 -0.79 5.98 18.49
C ARG A 121 -2.16 5.81 19.14
N LEU A 122 -2.52 6.67 20.09
CA LEU A 122 -3.87 6.71 20.64
C LEU A 122 -4.93 6.90 19.52
N GLY A 123 -6.01 6.11 19.59
CA GLY A 123 -7.07 6.05 18.59
C GLY A 123 -6.84 5.01 17.47
N CYS A 124 -5.64 4.41 17.39
CA CYS A 124 -5.31 3.42 16.36
C CYS A 124 -6.27 2.22 16.35
N LEU A 125 -6.63 1.69 17.52
CA LEU A 125 -7.52 0.53 17.65
C LEU A 125 -8.84 0.73 16.88
N ASN A 126 -9.52 1.85 17.17
CA ASN A 126 -10.78 2.21 16.53
C ASN A 126 -10.62 2.38 15.01
N HIS A 127 -9.63 3.16 14.56
CA HIS A 127 -9.45 3.40 13.13
C HIS A 127 -9.08 2.13 12.36
N THR A 128 -8.24 1.27 12.93
CA THR A 128 -7.90 -0.03 12.32
C THR A 128 -9.14 -0.89 12.15
N LEU A 129 -9.94 -1.06 13.21
CA LEU A 129 -11.14 -1.90 13.16
C LEU A 129 -12.21 -1.36 12.20
N LEU A 130 -12.47 -0.04 12.23
CA LEU A 130 -13.40 0.60 11.28
C LEU A 130 -12.95 0.42 9.83
N THR A 131 -11.65 0.61 9.56
CA THR A 131 -11.09 0.44 8.21
C THR A 131 -11.19 -1.02 7.77
N LEU A 132 -10.82 -1.96 8.63
CA LEU A 132 -10.91 -3.39 8.35
C LEU A 132 -12.33 -3.83 8.01
N ARG A 133 -13.30 -3.43 8.82
CA ARG A 133 -14.72 -3.73 8.57
C ARG A 133 -15.21 -3.12 7.27
N SER A 134 -14.76 -1.89 6.94
CA SER A 134 -15.10 -1.24 5.66
C SER A 134 -14.49 -1.96 4.46
N VAL A 135 -13.24 -2.45 4.56
CA VAL A 135 -12.60 -3.26 3.52
C VAL A 135 -13.35 -4.58 3.30
N GLN A 136 -13.71 -5.28 4.39
CA GLN A 136 -14.47 -6.53 4.34
C GLN A 136 -15.87 -6.30 3.73
N ALA A 137 -16.56 -5.22 4.13
CA ALA A 137 -17.87 -4.86 3.60
C ALA A 137 -17.83 -4.47 2.11
N ALA A 138 -16.68 -4.00 1.61
CA ALA A 138 -16.45 -3.76 0.19
C ALA A 138 -16.15 -5.05 -0.61
N GLY A 139 -16.21 -6.22 0.03
CA GLY A 139 -15.97 -7.52 -0.61
C GLY A 139 -14.50 -7.85 -0.85
N LEU A 140 -13.57 -7.06 -0.31
CA LEU A 140 -12.14 -7.26 -0.51
C LEU A 140 -11.51 -8.05 0.64
N ARG A 141 -10.53 -8.90 0.29
CA ARG A 141 -9.72 -9.62 1.27
C ARG A 141 -8.72 -8.67 1.92
N CYS A 142 -8.77 -8.53 3.24
CA CYS A 142 -7.67 -7.91 3.98
C CYS A 142 -6.53 -8.93 4.17
N ALA A 143 -5.34 -8.61 3.67
CA ALA A 143 -4.14 -9.43 3.79
C ALA A 143 -3.49 -9.34 5.17
N GLY A 144 -3.75 -8.25 5.90
CA GLY A 144 -3.26 -8.03 7.26
C GLY A 144 -3.26 -6.55 7.65
N VAL A 145 -2.83 -6.31 8.89
CA VAL A 145 -2.66 -4.98 9.47
C VAL A 145 -1.18 -4.75 9.78
N VAL A 146 -0.67 -3.55 9.48
CA VAL A 146 0.66 -3.10 9.87
C VAL A 146 0.55 -1.88 10.78
N LEU A 147 1.27 -1.90 11.89
CA LEU A 147 1.41 -0.76 12.80
C LEU A 147 2.68 0.03 12.49
N ASN A 148 2.52 1.22 11.93
CA ASN A 148 3.63 2.12 11.66
C ASN A 148 3.91 2.99 12.90
N SER A 149 5.07 2.78 13.53
CA SER A 149 5.50 3.49 14.73
C SER A 149 6.70 4.39 14.41
N PRO A 150 6.48 5.70 14.14
CA PRO A 150 7.58 6.59 13.79
C PRO A 150 8.35 7.17 14.97
N SER A 151 7.83 7.06 16.20
CA SER A 151 8.48 7.61 17.39
C SER A 151 9.61 6.71 17.89
N ARG A 152 10.69 7.33 18.37
CA ARG A 152 11.76 6.62 19.11
C ARG A 152 11.40 6.36 20.56
N ASP A 153 10.59 7.24 21.16
CA ASP A 153 10.08 7.10 22.52
C ASP A 153 8.59 6.72 22.44
N PRO A 154 8.26 5.43 22.65
CA PRO A 154 6.88 4.97 22.55
C PRO A 154 6.09 5.34 23.81
N ASP A 155 4.89 5.89 23.62
CA ASP A 155 3.92 6.06 24.70
C ASP A 155 3.21 4.73 25.06
N ILE A 156 2.38 4.75 26.11
CA ILE A 156 1.63 3.57 26.57
C ILE A 156 0.73 3.00 25.46
N ALA A 157 0.10 3.85 24.64
CA ALA A 157 -0.72 3.36 23.53
C ALA A 157 0.16 2.65 22.50
N GLN A 158 1.34 3.19 22.19
CA GLN A 158 2.27 2.60 21.24
C GLN A 158 2.81 1.24 21.68
N THR A 159 3.02 1.05 22.98
CA THR A 159 3.48 -0.23 23.53
C THR A 159 2.36 -1.27 23.66
N THR A 160 1.10 -0.85 23.85
CA THR A 160 -0.03 -1.77 24.11
C THR A 160 -0.89 -2.09 22.90
N ASN A 161 -0.95 -1.22 21.89
CA ASN A 161 -1.85 -1.37 20.73
C ASN A 161 -1.65 -2.68 19.97
N ALA A 162 -0.41 -3.16 19.84
CA ALA A 162 -0.11 -4.38 19.11
C ALA A 162 -0.76 -5.60 19.78
N ASP A 163 -0.59 -5.74 21.09
CA ASP A 163 -1.14 -6.86 21.87
C ASP A 163 -2.67 -6.85 21.86
N ILE A 164 -3.26 -5.67 22.04
CA ILE A 164 -4.72 -5.53 22.00
C ILE A 164 -5.26 -5.88 20.61
N LEU A 165 -4.63 -5.41 19.53
CA LEU A 165 -5.03 -5.73 18.16
C LEU A 165 -4.89 -7.22 17.86
N ALA A 166 -3.82 -7.88 18.34
CA ALA A 166 -3.65 -9.32 18.16
C ALA A 166 -4.80 -10.14 18.77
N GLY A 167 -5.44 -9.64 19.84
CA GLY A 167 -6.60 -10.28 20.47
C GLY A 167 -7.95 -10.04 19.79
N VAL A 168 -8.09 -9.00 18.96
CA VAL A 168 -9.39 -8.59 18.38
C VAL A 168 -9.47 -8.68 16.86
N LEU A 169 -8.33 -8.74 16.18
CA LEU A 169 -8.27 -8.84 14.72
C LEU A 169 -8.59 -10.27 14.26
N ASP A 170 -9.40 -10.38 13.20
CA ASP A 170 -9.65 -11.62 12.45
C ASP A 170 -8.66 -11.81 11.28
N VAL A 171 -7.66 -10.94 11.18
CA VAL A 171 -6.62 -10.94 10.14
C VAL A 171 -5.23 -10.83 10.76
N PRO A 172 -4.16 -11.25 10.06
CA PRO A 172 -2.81 -11.18 10.59
C PRO A 172 -2.37 -9.75 10.93
N LEU A 173 -1.85 -9.56 12.13
CA LEU A 173 -1.01 -8.41 12.46
C LEU A 173 0.43 -8.73 11.99
N LEU A 174 1.05 -7.81 11.25
CA LEU A 174 2.34 -8.02 10.58
C LEU A 174 3.41 -7.06 11.12
N PRO A 175 3.89 -7.26 12.36
CA PRO A 175 4.86 -6.35 13.00
C PRO A 175 6.23 -6.34 12.32
N GLU A 176 6.64 -7.44 11.67
CA GLU A 176 7.94 -7.57 11.01
C GLU A 176 8.10 -6.55 9.86
N LEU A 177 6.98 -6.17 9.23
CA LEU A 177 6.96 -5.14 8.19
C LEU A 177 7.23 -3.75 8.77
N ALA A 178 6.87 -3.50 10.02
CA ALA A 178 7.18 -2.26 10.72
C ALA A 178 8.65 -2.22 11.16
N GLU A 179 9.24 -3.35 11.53
CA GLU A 179 10.65 -3.44 11.94
C GLU A 179 11.63 -3.28 10.79
N MET A 180 11.30 -3.79 9.60
CA MET A 180 12.08 -3.52 8.38
C MET A 180 12.27 -2.01 8.14
N GLN A 181 11.31 -1.18 8.54
CA GLN A 181 11.40 0.28 8.45
C GLN A 181 12.51 0.88 9.35
N LYS A 182 12.73 0.32 10.54
CA LYS A 182 13.66 0.86 11.55
C LYS A 182 15.14 0.65 11.19
N ASN A 183 15.45 -0.41 10.45
CA ASN A 183 16.83 -0.82 10.15
C ASN A 183 17.42 -0.20 8.86
N CYS A 184 16.80 0.86 8.33
CA CYS A 184 17.25 1.52 7.09
C CYS A 184 17.88 2.89 7.41
N PRO A 185 19.05 3.24 6.85
CA PRO A 185 19.66 4.56 7.06
C PRO A 185 18.68 5.67 6.66
N GLN A 186 18.49 6.60 7.59
CA GLN A 186 17.36 7.52 7.62
C GLN A 186 17.50 8.58 6.52
N HIS A 187 16.74 8.45 5.43
CA HIS A 187 16.42 9.55 4.53
C HIS A 187 14.89 9.55 4.40
N GLY A 188 14.28 10.68 4.80
CA GLY A 188 12.85 10.79 5.15
C GLY A 188 11.83 10.18 4.17
N GLY A 189 10.76 9.61 4.75
CA GLY A 189 9.60 9.01 4.07
C GLY A 189 9.23 7.65 4.67
N LYS A 190 7.95 7.39 5.00
CA LYS A 190 7.47 6.24 5.83
C LYS A 190 6.66 5.21 5.00
N PHE A 191 6.71 3.91 5.34
CA PHE A 191 6.52 2.78 4.39
C PHE A 191 5.83 1.46 4.93
N TRP A 192 5.42 0.52 4.01
CA TRP A 192 5.32 -0.99 4.03
C TRP A 192 3.97 -1.80 3.91
N VAL A 193 4.05 -3.10 3.50
CA VAL A 193 3.20 -3.90 2.51
C VAL A 193 3.11 -5.46 2.76
N LEU A 194 2.06 -6.23 2.33
CA LEU A 194 2.13 -7.67 1.86
C LEU A 194 0.89 -8.25 1.08
N ALA A 195 1.11 -9.05 0.00
CA ALA A 195 0.35 -10.29 -0.35
C ALA A 195 0.98 -11.10 -1.50
N GLY A 196 0.97 -12.44 -1.37
CA GLY A 196 1.17 -13.42 -2.44
C GLY A 196 0.81 -14.86 -2.03
N LYS A 197 0.09 -15.58 -2.91
CA LYS A 197 -0.48 -16.93 -2.69
C LYS A 197 0.60 -18.00 -2.48
N ARG A 198 0.95 -18.24 -1.23
CA ARG A 198 1.36 -19.49 -0.56
C ARG A 198 2.11 -19.03 0.69
N ILE A 199 1.45 -19.06 1.84
CA ILE A 199 2.15 -19.25 3.11
C ILE A 199 2.62 -20.72 3.08
N CYS A 200 3.61 -21.02 2.24
CA CYS A 200 4.41 -22.22 2.43
C CYS A 200 5.37 -21.89 3.55
N LYS A 201 5.34 -22.72 4.60
CA LYS A 201 6.28 -22.73 5.74
C LYS A 201 7.62 -22.12 5.37
N LEU A 202 8.03 -21.09 6.11
CA LEU A 202 9.43 -20.75 6.30
C LEU A 202 10.11 -21.94 6.99
N ASN A 203 10.43 -22.99 6.24
CA ASN A 203 11.46 -23.93 6.63
C ASN A 203 12.74 -23.46 5.95
N LEU A 204 13.58 -22.79 6.74
CA LEU A 204 15.00 -22.67 6.46
C LEU A 204 15.58 -24.08 6.56
N HIS A 205 15.52 -24.86 5.49
CA HIS A 205 16.52 -25.87 5.10
C HIS A 205 16.04 -26.65 3.87
N GLU A 206 17.02 -26.87 2.99
CA GLU A 206 17.08 -27.84 1.89
C GLU A 206 16.66 -27.44 0.47
N SER A 207 17.48 -28.00 -0.42
CA SER A 207 17.76 -27.65 -1.79
C SER A 207 17.16 -28.64 -2.79
N ARG A 208 16.99 -28.15 -4.03
CA ARG A 208 16.94 -28.85 -5.34
C ARG A 208 15.59 -29.33 -5.93
N THR A 209 15.42 -28.84 -7.18
CA THR A 209 14.82 -29.43 -8.39
C THR A 209 13.35 -29.85 -8.43
N ARG A 210 12.54 -29.17 -9.26
CA ARG A 210 12.09 -29.67 -10.59
C ARG A 210 11.15 -28.71 -11.32
N SER A 211 11.15 -28.89 -12.63
CA SER A 211 10.45 -28.24 -13.74
C SER A 211 8.91 -28.24 -13.66
N GLY A 212 8.30 -27.14 -14.11
CA GLY A 212 6.89 -27.03 -14.46
C GLY A 212 6.54 -25.58 -14.86
N SER A 213 5.99 -25.39 -16.06
CA SER A 213 5.59 -24.09 -16.61
C SER A 213 4.46 -23.44 -15.78
N PRO A 214 4.54 -22.14 -15.40
CA PRO A 214 3.43 -21.48 -14.72
C PRO A 214 2.58 -20.63 -15.67
N GLN A 215 1.26 -20.88 -15.67
CA GLN A 215 0.27 -19.86 -16.02
C GLN A 215 0.38 -18.69 -15.04
N ALA A 216 0.40 -17.46 -15.56
CA ALA A 216 0.66 -16.23 -14.81
C ALA A 216 -0.49 -15.90 -13.84
N ASN A 217 -0.35 -16.31 -12.58
CA ASN A 217 -1.11 -15.75 -11.47
C ASN A 217 -0.45 -14.43 -11.05
N GLN A 218 -1.06 -13.29 -11.39
CA GLN A 218 -0.63 -11.98 -10.88
C GLN A 218 -0.85 -11.90 -9.37
N VAL A 219 0.12 -11.32 -8.67
CA VAL A 219 0.16 -11.21 -7.21
C VAL A 219 0.40 -9.73 -6.85
N GLY A 220 -0.58 -9.08 -6.23
CA GLY A 220 -0.46 -7.66 -5.85
C GLY A 220 -1.19 -7.32 -4.56
N THR A 221 -1.02 -6.11 -4.05
CA THR A 221 -1.69 -5.62 -2.81
C THR A 221 -1.98 -4.12 -2.89
N CYS A 222 -3.16 -3.70 -2.44
CA CYS A 222 -3.53 -2.30 -2.22
C CYS A 222 -3.24 -1.87 -0.77
N VAL A 223 -2.72 -0.67 -0.55
CA VAL A 223 -2.47 -0.12 0.79
C VAL A 223 -3.50 0.94 1.16
N ALA A 224 -4.24 0.71 2.23
CA ALA A 224 -5.14 1.68 2.85
C ALA A 224 -4.46 2.33 4.06
N LYS A 225 -4.27 3.65 4.04
CA LYS A 225 -3.80 4.43 5.20
C LYS A 225 -5.03 4.96 5.98
N PRO A 226 -5.02 5.12 7.30
CA PRO A 226 -5.92 6.04 7.97
C PRO A 226 -5.46 7.47 7.70
N PHE A 227 -6.42 8.39 7.67
CA PHE A 227 -6.25 9.84 7.56
C PHE A 227 -5.16 10.34 8.54
N TRP A 228 -4.50 11.47 8.24
CA TRP A 228 -3.35 12.10 8.94
C TRP A 228 -1.94 11.73 8.41
N GLN A 229 -1.55 12.25 7.23
CA GLN A 229 -0.16 12.28 6.74
C GLN A 229 0.28 13.65 6.18
N GLN A 230 -0.24 14.75 6.71
CA GLN A 230 0.29 16.08 6.44
C GLN A 230 0.68 16.70 7.78
N PRO A 231 1.96 16.94 8.08
CA PRO A 231 2.31 17.89 9.12
C PRO A 231 1.87 19.28 8.62
N TYR A 232 1.13 20.01 9.45
CA TYR A 232 1.14 21.47 9.33
C TYR A 232 2.53 21.98 9.68
#